data_AF-A0A3N2M0H9-F1
#
_entry.id   AF-A0A3N2M0H9-F1
#
_cell.length_a   1.000
_cell.length_b   1.000
_cell.length_c   1.000
_cell.angle_alpha   90.00
_cell.angle_beta   90.00
_cell.angle_gamma   90.00
#
_symmetry.space_group_name_H-M   'P 1'
#
loop_
_entity.id
_entity.type
_entity.pdbx_description
1 polymer ?
#
loop_
_entity_poly.entity_id
_entity_poly.type
_entity_poly.pdbx_seq_one_letter_code
_entity_poly.pdbx_strand_id
1 'polypeptide(L)'
;MVSLIADNYQLIQVMSRFGIPMGFGDKTVEKVCSDHGVDCATFLAVVNFIVDGFSNYDTDNNVSVESLLLYLKRSHSYFLDYCLPAIRRKLLEGISLRTTDVSFLILKFFDEYMHEVRIHMEYEEKTVFKYVNNLLSGKSSEDYKITTYSEHHDLVSLKLKELKNIILKYCPEDANTNLLNDALYDIYRCEEELSSHCHIEDCLLVPAILRLERNRN
;
A
#
# COMPACT_ATOMS: atom_id res chain seq x y z
N MET A 1 -12.22 -12.29 14.70
CA MET A 1 -11.39 -11.15 14.26
C MET A 1 -10.03 -11.16 14.96
N VAL A 2 -9.96 -11.24 16.30
CA VAL A 2 -8.66 -11.39 17.02
C VAL A 2 -7.86 -12.61 16.55
N SER A 3 -8.49 -13.79 16.45
CA SER A 3 -7.84 -15.01 15.95
C SER A 3 -7.28 -14.82 14.55
N LEU A 4 -8.07 -14.25 13.64
CA LEU A 4 -7.69 -13.96 12.27
C LEU A 4 -6.44 -13.05 12.18
N ILE A 5 -6.35 -12.02 13.02
CA ILE A 5 -5.19 -11.12 13.08
C ILE A 5 -3.98 -11.82 13.71
N ALA A 6 -4.21 -12.70 14.70
CA ALA A 6 -3.14 -13.49 15.30
C ALA A 6 -2.51 -14.46 14.28
N ASP A 7 -3.32 -15.01 13.38
CA ASP A 7 -2.86 -15.90 12.32
C ASP A 7 -2.19 -15.13 11.16
N ASN A 8 -2.61 -13.87 10.91
CA ASN A 8 -2.01 -13.00 9.90
C ASN A 8 -1.93 -11.53 10.38
N TYR A 9 -0.73 -11.13 10.82
CA TYR A 9 -0.50 -9.78 11.35
C TYR A 9 -0.69 -8.67 10.31
N GLN A 10 -0.61 -8.96 9.00
CA GLN A 10 -0.79 -7.96 7.95
C GLN A 10 -2.21 -7.36 8.00
N LEU A 11 -3.17 -8.09 8.55
CA LEU A 11 -4.54 -7.62 8.74
C LEU A 11 -4.65 -6.41 9.66
N ILE A 12 -3.64 -6.14 10.50
CA ILE A 12 -3.56 -4.89 11.28
C ILE A 12 -3.61 -3.68 10.35
N GLN A 13 -2.83 -3.69 9.27
CA GLN A 13 -2.81 -2.59 8.31
C GLN A 13 -4.07 -2.56 7.44
N VAL A 14 -4.63 -3.73 7.11
CA VAL A 14 -5.91 -3.81 6.39
C VAL A 14 -7.00 -3.07 7.17
N MET A 15 -7.13 -3.35 8.47
CA MET A 15 -8.10 -2.67 9.33
C MET A 15 -7.87 -1.16 9.39
N SER A 16 -6.62 -0.74 9.57
CA SER A 16 -6.24 0.69 9.59
C SER A 16 -6.63 1.41 8.29
N ARG A 17 -6.38 0.79 7.13
CA ARG A 17 -6.74 1.33 5.80
C ARG A 17 -8.26 1.34 5.56
N PHE A 18 -9.01 0.41 6.16
CA PHE A 18 -10.48 0.52 6.22
C PHE A 18 -10.98 1.52 7.27
N GLY A 19 -10.09 2.13 8.07
CA GLY A 19 -10.45 3.11 9.09
C GLY A 19 -11.08 2.48 10.33
N ILE A 20 -10.83 1.19 10.53
CA ILE A 20 -11.30 0.42 11.67
C ILE A 20 -10.19 0.45 12.74
N PRO A 21 -10.38 1.15 13.87
CA PRO A 21 -9.42 1.16 14.96
C PRO A 21 -9.38 -0.20 15.68
N MET A 22 -8.25 -0.47 16.33
CA MET A 22 -8.14 -1.58 17.27
C MET A 22 -9.03 -1.34 18.51
N GLY A 23 -9.37 -2.42 19.22
CA GLY A 23 -10.26 -2.35 20.38
C GLY A 23 -11.74 -2.62 20.05
N PHE A 24 -12.01 -3.45 19.05
CA PHE A 24 -13.36 -3.82 18.61
C PHE A 24 -14.11 -4.80 19.54
N GLY A 25 -13.45 -5.32 20.58
CA GLY A 25 -14.04 -6.26 21.55
C GLY A 25 -14.51 -7.56 20.90
N ASP A 26 -15.64 -8.09 21.35
CA ASP A 26 -16.23 -9.34 20.84
C ASP A 26 -17.20 -9.14 19.66
N LYS A 27 -17.16 -7.97 19.01
CA LYS A 27 -18.04 -7.67 17.88
C LYS A 27 -17.73 -8.59 16.68
N THR A 28 -18.79 -8.96 15.96
CA THR A 28 -18.67 -9.67 14.68
C THR A 28 -18.07 -8.77 13.61
N VAL A 29 -17.51 -9.36 12.53
CA VAL A 29 -16.96 -8.60 11.39
C VAL A 29 -18.00 -7.65 10.80
N GLU A 30 -19.22 -8.13 10.60
CA GLU A 30 -20.36 -7.35 10.09
C GLU A 30 -20.66 -6.14 10.97
N LYS A 31 -20.68 -6.32 12.30
CA LYS A 31 -20.95 -5.23 13.24
C LYS A 31 -19.84 -4.21 13.23
N VAL A 32 -18.58 -4.64 13.18
CA VAL A 32 -17.42 -3.74 13.10
C VAL A 32 -17.45 -2.93 11.80
N CYS A 33 -17.73 -3.57 10.66
CA CYS A 33 -17.82 -2.89 9.38
C CYS A 33 -18.97 -1.86 9.38
N SER A 34 -20.14 -2.26 9.87
CA SER A 34 -21.31 -1.38 10.00
C SER A 34 -21.04 -0.17 10.89
N ASP A 35 -20.38 -0.35 12.04
CA ASP A 35 -20.07 0.73 12.98
C ASP A 35 -19.11 1.78 12.39
N HIS A 36 -18.31 1.41 11.38
CA HIS A 36 -17.31 2.28 10.76
C HIS A 36 -17.67 2.69 9.32
N GLY A 37 -18.88 2.36 8.85
CA GLY A 37 -19.32 2.67 7.49
C GLY A 37 -18.48 1.98 6.39
N VAL A 38 -17.96 0.79 6.69
CA VAL A 38 -17.19 -0.02 5.75
C VAL A 38 -18.11 -1.04 5.08
N ASP A 39 -18.00 -1.18 3.76
CA ASP A 39 -18.67 -2.26 3.05
C ASP A 39 -18.08 -3.62 3.46
N CYS A 40 -18.88 -4.43 4.16
CA CYS A 40 -18.42 -5.68 4.75
C CYS A 40 -17.98 -6.70 3.69
N ALA A 41 -18.63 -6.72 2.52
CA ALA A 41 -18.26 -7.62 1.43
C ALA A 41 -16.87 -7.27 0.88
N THR A 42 -16.59 -5.98 0.68
CA THR A 42 -15.27 -5.48 0.25
C THR A 42 -14.20 -5.74 1.29
N PHE A 43 -14.51 -5.53 2.58
CA PHE A 43 -13.58 -5.85 3.67
C PHE A 43 -13.17 -7.34 3.63
N LEU A 44 -14.16 -8.24 3.56
CA LEU A 44 -13.90 -9.68 3.49
C LEU A 44 -13.16 -10.08 2.22
N ALA A 45 -13.47 -9.46 1.08
CA ALA A 45 -12.76 -9.71 -0.18
C ALA A 45 -11.27 -9.37 -0.05
N VAL A 46 -10.93 -8.20 0.52
CA VAL A 46 -9.52 -7.81 0.74
C VAL A 46 -8.83 -8.69 1.76
N VAL A 47 -9.51 -9.03 2.87
CA VAL A 47 -8.97 -9.93 3.89
C VAL A 47 -8.65 -11.31 3.32
N ASN A 48 -9.61 -11.92 2.61
CA ASN A 48 -9.41 -13.24 2.00
C ASN A 48 -8.31 -13.20 0.94
N PHE A 49 -8.27 -12.14 0.14
CA PHE A 49 -7.24 -11.97 -0.90
C PHE A 49 -5.82 -11.93 -0.33
N ILE A 50 -5.64 -11.28 0.83
CA ILE A 50 -4.35 -11.24 1.53
C ILE A 50 -4.03 -12.58 2.22
N VAL A 51 -5.02 -13.19 2.89
CA VAL A 51 -4.83 -14.46 3.60
C VAL A 51 -4.51 -15.62 2.66
N ASP A 52 -5.14 -15.65 1.47
CA ASP A 52 -4.92 -16.68 0.44
C ASP A 52 -3.68 -16.44 -0.43
N GLY A 53 -2.84 -15.44 -0.08
CA GLY A 53 -1.61 -15.15 -0.80
C GLY A 53 -1.86 -14.72 -2.26
N PHE A 54 -2.92 -13.94 -2.50
CA PHE A 54 -3.27 -13.38 -3.81
C PHE A 54 -3.67 -14.40 -4.89
N SER A 55 -3.92 -15.66 -4.50
CA SER A 55 -4.19 -16.76 -5.45
C SER A 55 -5.67 -16.94 -5.80
N ASN A 56 -6.58 -16.60 -4.89
CA ASN A 56 -8.03 -16.69 -5.10
C ASN A 56 -8.61 -15.32 -5.50
N TYR A 57 -8.66 -15.07 -6.81
CA TYR A 57 -9.38 -13.93 -7.38
C TYR A 57 -10.76 -14.39 -7.83
N ASP A 58 -11.77 -14.33 -6.94
CA ASP A 58 -13.13 -14.51 -7.42
C ASP A 58 -13.59 -13.21 -8.09
N THR A 59 -13.61 -13.20 -9.43
CA THR A 59 -13.98 -12.03 -10.23
C THR A 59 -15.43 -11.62 -10.03
N ASP A 60 -16.27 -12.49 -9.44
CA ASP A 60 -17.67 -12.21 -9.09
C ASP A 60 -17.84 -11.52 -7.73
N ASN A 61 -16.75 -11.25 -7.01
CA ASN A 61 -16.84 -10.48 -5.77
C ASN A 61 -17.42 -9.09 -6.04
N ASN A 62 -18.61 -8.85 -5.49
CA ASN A 62 -19.36 -7.61 -5.58
C ASN A 62 -18.73 -6.55 -4.65
N VAL A 63 -17.50 -6.17 -4.95
CA VAL A 63 -16.73 -5.17 -4.20
C VAL A 63 -17.22 -3.76 -4.53
N SER A 64 -17.29 -2.93 -3.49
CA SER A 64 -17.56 -1.50 -3.59
C SER A 64 -16.30 -0.77 -4.06
N VAL A 65 -16.36 -0.19 -5.27
CA VAL A 65 -15.30 0.66 -5.82
C VAL A 65 -15.00 1.83 -4.87
N GLU A 66 -16.04 2.43 -4.29
CA GLU A 66 -15.90 3.53 -3.31
C GLU A 66 -15.10 3.10 -2.07
N SER A 67 -15.39 1.90 -1.54
CA SER A 67 -14.67 1.37 -0.38
C SER A 67 -13.22 1.05 -0.70
N LEU A 68 -12.92 0.50 -1.89
CA LEU A 68 -11.56 0.26 -2.34
C LEU A 68 -10.77 1.56 -2.55
N LEU A 69 -11.37 2.59 -3.16
CA LEU A 69 -10.72 3.90 -3.31
C LEU A 69 -10.38 4.52 -1.95
N LEU A 70 -11.27 4.43 -0.96
CA LEU A 70 -11.01 4.94 0.38
C LEU A 70 -9.88 4.15 1.07
N TYR A 71 -9.87 2.83 0.90
CA TYR A 71 -8.81 1.95 1.40
C TYR A 71 -7.44 2.31 0.81
N LEU A 72 -7.35 2.44 -0.52
CA LEU A 72 -6.11 2.77 -1.23
C LEU A 72 -5.63 4.17 -0.88
N LYS A 73 -6.54 5.16 -0.83
CA LYS A 73 -6.18 6.52 -0.40
C LYS A 73 -5.58 6.57 1.01
N ARG A 74 -6.14 5.81 1.96
CA ARG A 74 -5.55 5.69 3.31
C ARG A 74 -4.22 4.95 3.30
N SER A 75 -4.05 3.98 2.40
CA SER A 75 -2.75 3.34 2.13
C SER A 75 -1.71 4.36 1.68
N HIS A 76 -2.07 5.26 0.75
CA HIS A 76 -1.17 6.32 0.27
C HIS A 76 -0.72 7.24 1.43
N SER A 77 -1.66 7.75 2.22
CA SER A 77 -1.33 8.57 3.39
C SER A 77 -0.41 7.84 4.37
N TYR A 78 -0.65 6.55 4.62
CA TYR A 78 0.21 5.76 5.48
C TYR A 78 1.64 5.65 4.93
N PHE A 79 1.82 5.36 3.64
CA PHE A 79 3.16 5.27 3.06
C PHE A 79 3.88 6.61 3.03
N LEU A 80 3.22 7.66 2.54
CA LEU A 80 3.82 8.96 2.30
C LEU A 80 4.07 9.77 3.57
N ASP A 81 3.17 9.66 4.55
CA ASP A 81 3.18 10.53 5.73
C ASP A 81 3.68 9.81 6.99
N TYR A 82 3.74 8.47 6.99
CA TYR A 82 4.16 7.69 8.15
C TYR A 82 5.29 6.70 7.88
N CYS A 83 5.08 5.70 7.03
CA CYS A 83 6.00 4.56 6.86
C CYS A 83 7.36 5.01 6.31
N LEU A 84 7.38 5.64 5.13
CA LEU A 84 8.62 6.07 4.48
C LEU A 84 9.37 7.14 5.29
N PRO A 85 8.71 8.19 5.83
CA PRO A 85 9.38 9.13 6.72
C PRO A 85 9.98 8.48 7.98
N ALA A 86 9.33 7.47 8.56
CA ALA A 86 9.84 6.75 9.72
C ALA A 86 11.10 5.95 9.38
N ILE A 87 11.11 5.22 8.25
CA ILE A 87 12.31 4.52 7.75
C ILE A 87 13.44 5.52 7.54
N ARG A 88 13.16 6.65 6.87
CA ARG A 88 14.16 7.70 6.61
C ARG A 88 14.83 8.18 7.89
N ARG A 89 14.03 8.45 8.93
CA ARG A 89 14.53 8.88 10.24
C ARG A 89 15.44 7.82 10.87
N LYS A 90 15.04 6.55 10.84
CA LYS A 90 15.87 5.45 11.36
C LYS A 90 17.19 5.31 10.60
N LEU A 91 17.18 5.47 9.26
CA LEU A 91 18.41 5.48 8.46
C LEU A 91 19.33 6.65 8.84
N LEU A 92 18.79 7.85 9.05
CA LEU A 92 19.58 9.02 9.47
C LEU A 92 20.16 8.88 10.88
N GLU A 93 19.41 8.28 11.80
CA GLU A 93 19.88 8.04 13.17
C GLU A 93 20.87 6.87 13.24
N GLY A 94 20.70 5.87 12.37
CA GLY A 94 21.52 4.66 12.33
C GLY A 94 22.82 4.80 11.53
N ILE A 95 22.87 5.70 10.54
CA ILE A 95 24.03 5.89 9.66
C ILE A 95 24.73 7.21 9.98
N SER A 96 26.02 7.12 10.30
CA SER A 96 26.88 8.29 10.43
C SER A 96 27.14 8.93 9.05
N LEU A 97 26.62 10.13 8.86
CA LEU A 97 26.79 10.91 7.61
C LEU A 97 28.22 11.41 7.38
N ARG A 98 29.12 11.22 8.36
CA ARG A 98 30.47 11.81 8.34
C ARG A 98 31.55 10.82 7.88
N THR A 99 31.20 9.56 7.59
CA THR A 99 32.20 8.49 7.52
C THR A 99 32.44 7.87 6.14
N THR A 100 31.52 7.85 5.17
CA THR A 100 31.79 7.24 3.84
C THR A 100 30.92 7.77 2.69
N ASP A 101 31.38 7.58 1.44
CA ASP A 101 30.59 7.81 0.21
C ASP A 101 29.34 6.90 0.14
N VAL A 102 29.38 5.73 0.79
CA VAL A 102 28.28 4.76 0.78
C VAL A 102 27.13 5.22 1.70
N SER A 103 27.44 5.81 2.86
CA SER A 103 26.42 6.41 3.75
C SER A 103 25.53 7.39 2.99
N PHE A 104 26.16 8.25 2.19
CA PHE A 104 25.46 9.22 1.35
C PHE A 104 24.63 8.53 0.26
N LEU A 105 25.18 7.49 -0.38
CA LEU A 105 24.49 6.73 -1.42
C LEU A 105 23.21 6.06 -0.91
N ILE A 106 23.25 5.43 0.27
CA ILE A 106 22.07 4.77 0.88
C ILE A 106 20.93 5.78 1.08
N LEU A 107 21.25 6.93 1.68
CA LEU A 107 20.25 7.97 1.96
C LEU A 107 19.73 8.62 0.69
N LYS A 108 20.61 8.94 -0.26
CA LYS A 108 20.22 9.48 -1.56
C LYS A 108 19.29 8.50 -2.30
N PHE A 109 19.63 7.22 -2.33
CA PHE A 109 18.82 6.20 -2.96
C PHE A 109 17.44 6.11 -2.31
N PHE A 110 17.37 6.14 -0.98
CA PHE A 110 16.10 6.11 -0.27
C PHE A 110 15.26 7.39 -0.52
N ASP A 111 15.89 8.56 -0.57
CA ASP A 111 15.21 9.83 -0.87
C ASP A 111 14.63 9.85 -2.29
N GLU A 112 15.38 9.34 -3.27
CA GLU A 112 14.90 9.16 -4.65
C GLU A 112 13.71 8.18 -4.70
N TYR A 113 13.80 7.08 -3.96
CA TYR A 113 12.71 6.11 -3.84
C TYR A 113 11.43 6.73 -3.27
N MET A 114 11.54 7.48 -2.16
CA MET A 114 10.41 8.19 -1.56
C MET A 114 9.75 9.16 -2.52
N HIS A 115 10.55 9.84 -3.35
CA HIS A 115 10.05 10.79 -4.34
C HIS A 115 9.24 10.09 -5.44
N GLU A 116 9.70 8.94 -5.92
CA GLU A 116 8.99 8.18 -6.95
C GLU A 116 7.67 7.60 -6.46
N VAL A 117 7.64 7.02 -5.25
CA VAL A 117 6.40 6.55 -4.63
C VAL A 117 5.39 7.69 -4.51
N ARG A 118 5.85 8.88 -4.11
CA ARG A 118 5.01 10.09 -4.05
C ARG A 118 4.45 10.47 -5.41
N ILE A 119 5.28 10.52 -6.46
CA ILE A 119 4.82 10.87 -7.81
C ILE A 119 3.74 9.89 -8.29
N HIS A 120 3.96 8.59 -8.07
CA HIS A 120 3.03 7.53 -8.46
C HIS A 120 1.67 7.66 -7.76
N MET A 121 1.66 7.72 -6.42
CA MET A 121 0.42 7.84 -5.65
C MET A 121 -0.30 9.16 -5.91
N GLU A 122 0.43 10.26 -6.13
CA GLU A 122 -0.20 11.54 -6.51
C GLU A 122 -0.81 11.50 -7.91
N TYR A 123 -0.20 10.78 -8.85
CA TYR A 123 -0.77 10.56 -10.17
C TYR A 123 -2.10 9.81 -10.08
N GLU A 124 -2.16 8.75 -9.28
CA GLU A 124 -3.37 7.97 -9.04
C GLU A 124 -4.48 8.83 -8.45
N GLU A 125 -4.20 9.58 -7.38
CA GLU A 125 -5.21 10.42 -6.76
C GLU A 125 -5.73 11.51 -7.71
N LYS A 126 -4.83 12.17 -8.45
CA LYS A 126 -5.19 13.31 -9.33
C LYS A 126 -5.84 12.85 -10.64
N THR A 127 -5.54 11.64 -11.11
CA THR A 127 -5.96 11.13 -12.42
C THR A 127 -6.93 9.97 -12.27
N VAL A 128 -6.48 8.84 -11.73
CA VAL A 128 -7.26 7.59 -11.65
C VAL A 128 -8.44 7.75 -10.72
N PHE A 129 -8.23 8.16 -9.46
CA PHE A 129 -9.31 8.27 -8.48
C PHE A 129 -10.29 9.38 -8.88
N LYS A 130 -9.79 10.48 -9.46
CA LYS A 130 -10.66 11.52 -10.02
C LYS A 130 -11.54 10.99 -11.15
N TYR A 131 -10.97 10.22 -12.07
CA TYR A 131 -11.71 9.56 -13.15
C TYR A 131 -12.78 8.62 -12.59
N VAL A 132 -12.43 7.74 -11.66
CA VAL A 132 -13.36 6.77 -11.07
C VAL A 132 -14.48 7.48 -10.30
N ASN A 133 -14.18 8.56 -9.57
CA ASN A 133 -15.21 9.36 -8.91
C ASN A 133 -16.17 10.03 -9.91
N ASN A 134 -15.64 10.54 -11.04
CA ASN A 134 -16.48 11.06 -12.12
C ASN A 134 -17.39 9.96 -12.68
N LEU A 135 -16.82 8.77 -12.92
CA LEU A 135 -17.57 7.60 -13.37
C LEU A 135 -18.69 7.30 -12.37
N LEU A 136 -18.41 7.08 -11.09
CA LEU A 136 -19.43 6.85 -10.05
C LEU A 136 -20.53 7.93 -10.04
N SER A 137 -20.17 9.21 -10.22
CA SER A 137 -21.11 10.34 -10.22
C SER A 137 -22.02 10.48 -11.45
N GLY A 138 -21.92 9.59 -12.45
CA GLY A 138 -22.74 9.70 -13.66
C GLY A 138 -22.08 10.46 -14.81
N LYS A 139 -20.85 10.97 -14.63
CA LYS A 139 -20.16 11.78 -15.65
C LYS A 139 -19.38 10.87 -16.59
N SER A 140 -19.60 11.01 -17.89
CA SER A 140 -18.75 10.39 -18.90
C SER A 140 -17.45 11.19 -19.04
N SER A 141 -16.32 10.49 -19.06
CA SER A 141 -15.01 11.05 -19.39
C SER A 141 -14.49 10.24 -20.57
N GLU A 142 -14.66 10.74 -21.79
CA GLU A 142 -14.24 10.04 -23.01
C GLU A 142 -12.70 9.95 -23.13
N ASP A 143 -11.97 10.81 -22.41
CA ASP A 143 -10.53 10.99 -22.57
C ASP A 143 -9.66 10.02 -21.74
N TYR A 144 -10.25 9.23 -20.84
CA TYR A 144 -9.51 8.30 -19.97
C TYR A 144 -10.26 6.97 -19.83
N LYS A 145 -9.51 5.86 -19.87
CA LYS A 145 -10.01 4.50 -19.62
C LYS A 145 -9.10 3.85 -18.60
N ILE A 146 -9.65 2.99 -17.74
CA ILE A 146 -8.82 2.29 -16.77
C ILE A 146 -7.76 1.39 -17.43
N THR A 147 -7.97 0.95 -18.68
CA THR A 147 -6.95 0.22 -19.44
C THR A 147 -5.70 1.04 -19.77
N THR A 148 -5.75 2.37 -19.60
CA THR A 148 -4.60 3.28 -19.77
C THR A 148 -3.81 3.42 -18.47
N TYR A 149 -4.33 2.93 -17.35
CA TYR A 149 -3.58 2.79 -16.10
C TYR A 149 -2.43 1.83 -16.34
N SER A 150 -1.21 2.38 -16.35
CA SER A 150 -0.02 1.67 -16.77
C SER A 150 0.64 0.95 -15.59
N GLU A 151 1.07 -0.29 -15.83
CA GLU A 151 1.72 -1.25 -14.93
C GLU A 151 3.09 -0.80 -14.36
N HIS A 152 3.18 0.39 -13.75
CA HIS A 152 4.43 0.88 -13.15
C HIS A 152 4.72 0.26 -11.76
N HIS A 153 3.87 -0.65 -11.29
CA HIS A 153 3.95 -1.26 -9.96
C HIS A 153 5.24 -2.08 -9.74
N ASP A 154 5.72 -2.78 -10.78
CA ASP A 154 6.93 -3.60 -10.70
C ASP A 154 8.21 -2.79 -10.45
N LEU A 155 8.28 -1.56 -10.98
CA LEU A 155 9.46 -0.70 -10.87
C LEU A 155 9.69 -0.19 -9.44
N VAL A 156 8.61 0.07 -8.70
CA VAL A 156 8.67 0.52 -7.31
C VAL A 156 9.21 -0.59 -6.40
N SER A 157 8.84 -1.84 -6.64
CA SER A 157 9.33 -2.98 -5.83
C SER A 157 10.83 -3.25 -6.03
N LEU A 158 11.33 -3.16 -7.27
CA LEU A 158 12.72 -3.47 -7.62
C LEU A 158 13.74 -2.59 -6.89
N LYS A 159 13.44 -1.31 -6.65
CA LYS A 159 14.36 -0.38 -6.00
C LYS A 159 14.62 -0.71 -4.54
N LEU A 160 13.61 -1.15 -3.79
CA LEU A 160 13.82 -1.57 -2.40
C LEU A 160 14.71 -2.79 -2.30
N LYS A 161 14.62 -3.72 -3.25
CA LYS A 161 15.52 -4.87 -3.34
C LYS A 161 16.98 -4.45 -3.51
N GLU A 162 17.25 -3.47 -4.36
CA GLU A 162 18.59 -2.90 -4.54
C GLU A 162 19.10 -2.21 -3.28
N LEU A 163 18.29 -1.36 -2.66
CA LEU A 163 18.63 -0.67 -1.42
C LEU A 163 19.02 -1.65 -0.30
N LYS A 164 18.20 -2.69 -0.08
CA LYS A 164 18.49 -3.73 0.91
C LYS A 164 19.84 -4.41 0.63
N ASN A 165 20.13 -4.72 -0.63
CA ASN A 165 21.42 -5.31 -1.02
C ASN A 165 22.59 -4.36 -0.75
N ILE A 166 22.43 -3.06 -0.99
CA ILE A 166 23.47 -2.05 -0.69
C ILE A 166 23.71 -2.00 0.82
N ILE A 167 22.65 -1.90 1.63
CA ILE A 167 22.75 -1.85 3.09
C ILE A 167 23.43 -3.12 3.62
N LEU A 168 23.02 -4.31 3.18
CA LEU A 168 23.59 -5.58 3.66
C LEU A 168 25.07 -5.77 3.29
N LYS A 169 25.51 -5.26 2.14
CA LYS A 169 26.88 -5.47 1.64
C LYS A 169 27.87 -4.40 2.08
N TYR A 170 27.40 -3.16 2.21
CA TYR A 170 28.26 -1.99 2.29
C TYR A 170 27.93 -1.07 3.46
N CYS A 171 27.16 -1.55 4.44
CA CYS A 171 26.89 -0.80 5.66
C CYS A 171 28.21 -0.29 6.29
N PRO A 172 28.29 1.00 6.69
CA PRO A 172 29.44 1.53 7.40
C PRO A 172 29.71 0.81 8.73
N GLU A 173 30.98 0.56 9.05
CA GLU A 173 31.37 -0.11 10.30
C GLU A 173 30.94 0.64 11.57
N ASP A 174 30.78 1.96 11.47
CA ASP A 174 30.38 2.83 12.58
C ASP A 174 28.85 3.03 12.69
N ALA A 175 28.06 2.34 11.86
CA ALA A 175 26.61 2.40 11.92
C ALA A 175 26.08 1.76 13.22
N ASN A 176 24.99 2.32 13.76
CA ASN A 176 24.30 1.73 14.89
C ASN A 176 23.52 0.48 14.41
N THR A 177 23.99 -0.70 14.84
CA THR A 177 23.45 -1.99 14.41
C THR A 177 21.94 -2.12 14.66
N ASN A 178 21.45 -1.71 15.84
CA ASN A 178 20.03 -1.90 16.17
C ASN A 178 19.13 -0.96 15.36
N LEU A 179 19.52 0.32 15.23
CA LEU A 179 18.74 1.28 14.43
C LEU A 179 18.73 0.91 12.95
N LEU A 180 19.84 0.39 12.43
CA LEU A 180 19.89 -0.06 11.04
C LEU A 180 19.07 -1.33 10.83
N ASN A 181 19.12 -2.29 11.75
CA ASN A 181 18.26 -3.48 11.69
C ASN A 181 16.78 -3.09 11.73
N ASP A 182 16.40 -2.15 12.60
CA ASP A 182 15.03 -1.62 12.67
C ASP A 182 14.60 -0.94 11.36
N ALA A 183 15.49 -0.16 10.73
CA ALA A 183 15.23 0.41 9.41
C ALA A 183 15.07 -0.68 8.35
N LEU A 184 15.92 -1.70 8.37
CA LEU A 184 15.89 -2.79 7.41
C LEU A 184 14.62 -3.62 7.53
N TYR A 185 14.19 -3.97 8.74
CA TYR A 185 12.91 -4.66 8.98
C TYR A 185 11.73 -3.86 8.46
N ASP A 186 11.70 -2.55 8.71
CA ASP A 186 10.65 -1.68 8.17
C ASP A 186 10.70 -1.62 6.63
N ILE A 187 11.89 -1.63 6.00
CA ILE A 187 12.02 -1.67 4.53
C ILE A 187 11.43 -2.97 3.98
N TYR A 188 11.72 -4.13 4.58
CA TYR A 188 11.12 -5.40 4.17
C TYR A 188 9.59 -5.36 4.29
N ARG A 189 9.08 -4.90 5.43
CA ARG A 189 7.62 -4.76 5.63
C ARG A 189 7.01 -3.79 4.61
N CYS A 190 7.67 -2.65 4.36
CA CYS A 190 7.21 -1.65 3.40
C CYS A 190 7.13 -2.21 1.98
N GLU A 191 8.11 -3.01 1.56
CA GLU A 191 8.10 -3.68 0.25
C GLU A 191 6.92 -4.66 0.13
N GLU A 192 6.71 -5.51 1.14
CA GLU A 192 5.57 -6.44 1.16
C GLU A 192 4.22 -5.70 1.13
N GLU A 193 4.09 -4.64 1.92
CA GLU A 193 2.86 -3.85 1.99
C GLU A 193 2.57 -3.07 0.70
N LEU A 194 3.60 -2.54 0.03
CA LEU A 194 3.46 -1.89 -1.27
C LEU A 194 3.12 -2.91 -2.37
N SER A 195 3.73 -4.10 -2.32
CA SER A 195 3.37 -5.18 -3.23
C SER A 195 1.90 -5.57 -3.04
N SER A 196 1.44 -5.76 -1.79
CA SER A 196 0.02 -6.04 -1.50
C SER A 196 -0.92 -4.93 -1.99
N HIS A 197 -0.51 -3.67 -1.87
CA HIS A 197 -1.25 -2.52 -2.39
C HIS A 197 -1.44 -2.60 -3.91
N CYS A 198 -0.36 -2.87 -4.67
CA CYS A 198 -0.42 -3.04 -6.12
C CYS A 198 -1.32 -4.23 -6.51
N HIS A 199 -1.23 -5.37 -5.81
CA HIS A 199 -2.10 -6.52 -6.09
C HIS A 199 -3.58 -6.19 -5.86
N ILE A 200 -3.92 -5.39 -4.84
CA ILE A 200 -5.31 -4.94 -4.62
C ILE A 200 -5.78 -4.05 -5.76
N GLU A 201 -4.92 -3.18 -6.30
CA GLU A 201 -5.24 -2.36 -7.45
C GLU A 201 -5.49 -3.22 -8.70
N ASP A 202 -4.54 -4.07 -9.03
CA ASP A 202 -4.54 -4.85 -10.27
C ASP A 202 -5.61 -5.94 -10.27
N CYS A 203 -5.83 -6.60 -9.12
CA CYS A 203 -6.71 -7.77 -9.04
C CYS A 203 -8.11 -7.47 -8.50
N LEU A 204 -8.32 -6.36 -7.78
CA LEU A 204 -9.64 -6.01 -7.23
C LEU A 204 -10.19 -4.70 -7.81
N LEU A 205 -9.42 -3.62 -7.75
CA LEU A 205 -9.90 -2.30 -8.17
C LEU A 205 -10.11 -2.22 -9.68
N VAL A 206 -9.08 -2.57 -10.48
CA VAL A 206 -9.14 -2.50 -11.94
C VAL A 206 -10.29 -3.34 -12.50
N PRO A 207 -10.48 -4.62 -12.12
CA PRO A 207 -11.63 -5.40 -12.55
C PRO A 207 -12.99 -4.79 -12.15
N ALA A 208 -13.08 -4.21 -10.95
CA ALA A 208 -14.32 -3.56 -10.51
C ALA A 208 -14.63 -2.30 -11.34
N ILE A 209 -13.62 -1.50 -11.69
CA ILE A 209 -13.79 -0.33 -12.56
C ILE A 209 -14.17 -0.76 -13.99
N LEU A 210 -13.54 -1.81 -14.54
CA LEU A 210 -13.90 -2.34 -15.86
C LEU A 210 -15.37 -2.78 -15.93
N ARG A 211 -15.90 -3.40 -14.87
CA ARG A 211 -17.33 -3.72 -14.78
C ARG A 211 -18.20 -2.46 -14.73
N LEU A 212 -17.78 -1.45 -13.96
CA LEU A 212 -18.48 -0.17 -13.86
C LEU A 212 -18.51 0.57 -15.20
N GLU A 213 -17.42 0.56 -15.97
CA GLU A 213 -17.34 1.10 -17.33
C GLU A 213 -18.30 0.35 -18.29
N ARG A 214 -18.32 -0.99 -18.25
CA ARG A 214 -19.19 -1.82 -19.11
C ARG A 214 -20.67 -1.60 -18.86
N ASN A 215 -21.09 -1.45 -17.61
CA ASN A 215 -22.50 -1.23 -17.26
C ASN A 215 -23.04 0.14 -17.68
N ARG A 216 -22.17 1.02 -18.18
CA ARG A 216 -22.49 2.40 -18.59
C ARG A 216 -22.42 2.64 -20.09
N ASN A 217 -21.89 1.68 -20.84
CA ASN A 217 -21.96 1.63 -22.31
C ASN A 217 -23.19 0.83 -22.74
#